data_AF-A0A6A2WNK4-F1
#
_entry.id   AF-A0A6A2WNK4-F1
#
_cell.length_a   1.000
_cell.length_b   1.000
_cell.length_c   1.000
_cell.angle_alpha   90.00
_cell.angle_beta   90.00
_cell.angle_gamma   90.00
#
_symmetry.space_group_name_H-M   'P 1'
#
loop_
_entity.id
_entity.type
_entity.pdbx_description
1 polymer ?
#
loop_
_entity_poly.entity_id
_entity_poly.type
_entity_poly.pdbx_seq_one_letter_code
_entity_poly.pdbx_strand_id
1 'polypeptide(L)'
;MSGLRSGNHGRPRSRSLDFCSIFLRPRTPGFELGPVWVRNLIYRTNLSSPSFNFTLVTTVAFENTNFGDFRFDNTKGTVWCGLVVVGEFKIPTGRARPRATERLNVSVEVSSLRVPNTTTFHLKQQYKFWDFRAEQPC
;
A
#
# COMPACT_ATOMS: atom_id res chain seq x y z
N MET A 1 -59.16 53.06 15.76
CA MET A 1 -58.62 51.94 16.54
C MET A 1 -57.91 51.02 15.58
N SER A 2 -56.58 51.08 15.59
CA SER A 2 -55.66 50.46 14.64
C SER A 2 -55.57 48.95 14.87
N GLY A 3 -55.77 48.19 13.78
CA GLY A 3 -55.48 46.76 13.75
C GLY A 3 -54.00 46.51 13.46
N LEU A 4 -53.43 45.47 14.08
CA LEU A 4 -52.16 44.88 13.67
C LEU A 4 -52.25 43.36 13.78
N ARG A 5 -52.24 42.71 12.61
CA ARG A 5 -52.21 41.26 12.43
C ARG A 5 -50.76 40.80 12.53
N SER A 6 -50.44 40.06 13.58
CA SER A 6 -49.12 39.48 13.81
C SER A 6 -48.83 38.39 12.76
N GLY A 7 -47.83 38.62 11.92
CA GLY A 7 -47.35 37.67 10.91
C GLY A 7 -46.36 36.68 11.51
N ASN A 8 -46.73 35.40 11.55
CA ASN A 8 -45.80 34.32 11.87
C ASN A 8 -44.82 34.10 10.72
N HIS A 9 -43.60 34.62 10.88
CA HIS A 9 -42.47 34.28 10.02
C HIS A 9 -41.96 32.87 10.35
N GLY A 10 -42.45 31.88 9.60
CA GLY A 10 -41.85 30.56 9.54
C GLY A 10 -40.40 30.67 9.03
N ARG A 11 -39.43 30.34 9.90
CA ARG A 11 -38.02 30.26 9.52
C ARG A 11 -37.85 29.18 8.44
N PRO A 12 -37.11 29.44 7.35
CA PRO A 12 -36.88 28.45 6.32
C PRO A 12 -36.06 27.30 6.92
N ARG A 13 -36.61 26.09 6.89
CA ARG A 13 -35.86 24.87 7.18
C ARG A 13 -34.81 24.73 6.08
N SER A 14 -33.57 25.05 6.44
CA SER A 14 -32.37 24.76 5.64
C SER A 14 -32.44 23.30 5.21
N ARG A 15 -32.72 23.07 3.93
CA ARG A 15 -32.53 21.76 3.30
C ARG A 15 -31.03 21.65 3.06
N SER A 16 -30.34 21.26 4.12
CA SER A 16 -28.93 20.87 4.11
C SER A 16 -28.68 19.95 2.92
N LEU A 17 -27.68 20.28 2.11
CA LEU A 17 -27.31 19.50 0.93
C LEU A 17 -26.64 18.20 1.39
N ASP A 18 -27.45 17.16 1.61
CA ASP A 18 -27.02 15.79 1.91
C ASP A 18 -26.38 15.09 0.68
N PHE A 19 -25.86 15.85 -0.29
CA PHE A 19 -25.22 15.34 -1.50
C PHE A 19 -23.76 14.91 -1.24
N CYS A 20 -23.02 15.62 -0.37
CA CYS A 20 -21.61 15.33 -0.13
C CYS A 20 -21.36 13.89 0.33
N SER A 21 -22.16 13.37 1.27
CA SER A 21 -21.90 12.07 1.90
C SER A 21 -22.17 10.87 0.98
N ILE A 22 -23.01 11.03 -0.06
CA ILE A 22 -23.29 9.97 -1.02
C ILE A 22 -22.20 9.92 -2.10
N PHE A 23 -21.74 11.08 -2.58
CA PHE A 23 -20.77 11.17 -3.69
C PHE A 23 -19.29 11.16 -3.26
N LEU A 24 -18.97 11.55 -2.02
CA LEU A 24 -17.57 11.70 -1.54
C LEU A 24 -17.17 10.62 -0.52
N ARG A 25 -17.62 9.38 -0.69
CA ARG A 25 -17.14 8.29 0.19
C ARG A 25 -15.63 8.10 0.01
N PRO A 26 -14.81 8.25 1.07
CA PRO A 26 -13.40 7.92 1.00
C PRO A 26 -13.23 6.45 0.66
N ARG A 27 -12.33 6.17 -0.27
CA ARG A 27 -11.91 4.83 -0.69
C ARG A 27 -10.48 4.63 -0.24
N THR A 28 -10.18 3.42 0.23
CA THR A 28 -8.80 3.00 0.38
C THR A 28 -8.14 3.06 -0.99
N PRO A 29 -6.97 3.71 -1.13
CA PRO A 29 -6.26 3.71 -2.40
C PRO A 29 -5.87 2.29 -2.80
N GLY A 30 -5.80 2.06 -4.11
CA GLY A 30 -5.26 0.84 -4.68
C GLY A 30 -3.76 0.73 -4.44
N PHE A 31 -3.28 -0.50 -4.36
CA PHE A 31 -1.87 -0.82 -4.28
C PHE A 31 -1.56 -1.87 -5.35
N GLU A 32 -0.63 -1.53 -6.24
CA GLU A 32 -0.22 -2.44 -7.31
C GLU A 32 1.30 -2.60 -7.36
N LEU A 33 1.74 -3.82 -7.69
CA LEU A 33 3.13 -4.13 -7.95
C LEU A 33 3.32 -4.30 -9.45
N GLY A 34 4.21 -3.50 -10.02
CA GLY A 34 4.62 -3.59 -11.40
C GLY A 34 5.60 -4.74 -11.66
N PRO A 35 6.09 -4.85 -12.91
CA PRO A 35 7.04 -5.88 -13.29
C PRO A 35 8.28 -5.90 -12.38
N VAL A 36 8.75 -7.10 -12.08
CA VAL A 36 9.92 -7.32 -11.24
C VAL A 36 11.11 -7.69 -12.12
N TRP A 37 12.21 -6.97 -11.95
CA TRP A 37 13.47 -7.18 -12.65
C TRP A 37 14.52 -7.70 -11.70
N VAL A 38 15.27 -8.71 -12.13
CA VAL A 38 16.45 -9.20 -11.41
C VAL A 38 17.68 -8.54 -12.01
N ARG A 39 18.54 -7.99 -11.15
CA ARG A 39 19.82 -7.38 -11.53
C ARG A 39 20.94 -7.98 -10.70
N ASN A 40 22.16 -7.94 -11.22
CA ASN A 40 23.38 -8.33 -10.51
C ASN A 40 23.29 -9.72 -9.85
N LEU A 41 22.73 -10.70 -10.57
CA LEU A 41 22.64 -12.07 -10.07
C LEU A 41 24.02 -12.71 -10.00
N ILE A 42 24.42 -13.10 -8.79
CA ILE A 42 25.61 -13.86 -8.49
C ILE A 42 25.16 -15.17 -7.86
N TYR A 43 25.50 -16.29 -8.50
CA TYR A 43 25.22 -17.63 -8.00
C TYR A 43 26.52 -18.41 -7.83
N ARG A 44 26.67 -19.09 -6.69
CA ARG A 44 27.84 -19.92 -6.38
C ARG A 44 27.39 -21.33 -6.06
N THR A 45 27.90 -22.29 -6.82
CA THR A 45 27.66 -23.73 -6.68
C THR A 45 28.79 -24.38 -5.91
N ASN A 46 28.93 -24.09 -4.62
CA ASN A 46 29.81 -24.89 -3.77
C ASN A 46 29.06 -26.14 -3.31
N LEU A 47 29.70 -27.31 -3.44
CA LEU A 47 29.10 -28.63 -3.12
C LEU A 47 28.50 -28.71 -1.71
N SER A 48 29.03 -27.96 -0.75
CA SER A 48 28.58 -27.97 0.65
C SER A 48 27.71 -26.77 1.04
N SER A 49 27.66 -25.72 0.21
CA SER A 49 27.04 -24.43 0.56
C SER A 49 26.71 -23.60 -0.68
N PRO A 50 25.67 -23.99 -1.44
CA PRO A 50 25.19 -23.17 -2.55
C PRO A 50 24.70 -21.81 -2.04
N SER A 51 24.96 -20.76 -2.80
CA SER A 51 24.51 -19.41 -2.42
C SER A 51 24.13 -18.56 -3.62
N PHE A 52 23.19 -17.64 -3.42
CA PHE A 52 22.81 -16.64 -4.41
C PHE A 52 22.69 -15.26 -3.77
N ASN A 53 23.03 -14.24 -4.55
CA ASN A 53 22.78 -12.84 -4.25
C ASN A 53 22.29 -12.14 -5.51
N PHE A 54 21.27 -11.30 -5.40
CA PHE A 54 20.78 -10.49 -6.51
C PHE A 54 20.05 -9.26 -6.00
N THR A 55 19.80 -8.32 -6.90
CA THR A 55 18.98 -7.14 -6.64
C THR A 55 17.65 -7.28 -7.37
N LEU A 56 16.53 -7.22 -6.65
CA LEU A 56 15.21 -7.07 -7.24
C LEU A 56 14.91 -5.59 -7.44
N VAL A 57 14.41 -5.23 -8.61
CA VAL A 57 13.90 -3.89 -8.88
C VAL A 57 12.46 -4.02 -9.35
N THR A 58 11.55 -3.32 -8.68
CA THR A 58 10.13 -3.29 -9.03
C THR A 58 9.59 -1.87 -8.91
N THR A 59 8.44 -1.62 -9.51
CA THR A 59 7.71 -0.38 -9.35
C THR A 59 6.48 -0.64 -8.48
N VAL A 60 6.33 0.12 -7.41
CA VAL A 60 5.14 0.12 -6.56
C VAL A 60 4.25 1.28 -6.99
N ALA A 61 2.97 1.04 -7.19
CA ALA A 61 1.98 2.04 -7.56
C ALA A 61 0.93 2.20 -6.46
N PHE A 62 0.70 3.45 -6.05
CA PHE A 62 -0.35 3.85 -5.13
C PHE A 62 -1.44 4.60 -5.90
N GLU A 63 -2.57 3.96 -6.09
CA GLU A 63 -3.66 4.49 -6.90
C GLU A 63 -4.67 5.23 -6.03
N ASN A 64 -4.70 6.55 -6.13
CA ASN A 64 -5.66 7.36 -5.39
C ASN A 64 -6.88 7.68 -6.25
N THR A 65 -7.99 6.98 -6.01
CA THR A 65 -9.28 7.27 -6.67
C THR A 65 -10.12 8.34 -5.96
N ASN A 66 -9.63 8.87 -4.83
CA ASN A 66 -10.31 9.89 -4.05
C ASN A 66 -10.16 11.29 -4.66
N PHE A 67 -11.04 12.19 -4.22
CA PHE A 67 -10.98 13.61 -4.54
C PHE A 67 -10.03 14.40 -3.62
N GLY A 68 -9.58 13.80 -2.52
CA GLY A 68 -8.56 14.33 -1.63
C GLY A 68 -7.22 13.66 -1.86
N ASP A 69 -6.16 14.27 -1.34
CA ASP A 69 -4.84 13.66 -1.34
C ASP A 69 -4.78 12.45 -0.42
N PHE A 70 -4.04 11.44 -0.84
CA PHE A 70 -3.68 10.32 -0.01
C PHE A 70 -2.19 10.41 0.36
N ARG A 71 -1.89 10.34 1.65
CA ARG A 71 -0.51 10.35 2.17
C ARG A 71 -0.21 8.97 2.74
N PHE A 72 0.99 8.48 2.45
CA PHE A 72 1.49 7.23 3.01
C PHE A 72 2.82 7.46 3.70
N ASP A 73 3.01 6.79 4.81
CA ASP A 73 4.21 6.91 5.64
C ASP A 73 5.28 5.91 5.24
N ASN A 74 6.48 6.16 5.77
CA ASN A 74 7.63 5.30 5.57
C ASN A 74 7.33 3.88 6.04
N THR A 75 7.26 2.96 5.08
CA THR A 75 6.84 1.58 5.30
C THR A 75 7.97 0.63 4.95
N LYS A 76 8.19 -0.38 5.80
CA LYS A 76 9.18 -1.43 5.55
C LYS A 76 8.51 -2.64 4.90
N GLY A 77 9.09 -3.12 3.81
CA GLY A 77 8.69 -4.35 3.13
C GLY A 77 9.74 -5.44 3.29
N THR A 78 9.32 -6.69 3.09
CA THR A 78 10.18 -7.88 3.18
C THR A 78 10.02 -8.74 1.94
N VAL A 79 11.08 -9.43 1.54
CA VAL A 79 11.04 -10.43 0.47
C VAL A 79 11.29 -11.79 1.10
N TRP A 80 10.41 -12.73 0.78
CA TRP A 80 10.42 -14.07 1.35
C TRP A 80 10.82 -15.10 0.29
N CYS A 81 11.65 -16.05 0.69
CA CYS A 81 11.92 -17.27 -0.06
C CYS A 81 11.44 -18.44 0.82
N GLY A 82 10.30 -19.03 0.46
CA GLY A 82 9.60 -19.94 1.36
C GLY A 82 9.19 -19.23 2.66
N LEU A 83 9.72 -19.71 3.80
CA LEU A 83 9.45 -19.17 5.14
C LEU A 83 10.56 -18.26 5.67
N VAL A 84 11.52 -17.90 4.82
CA VAL A 84 12.71 -17.15 5.21
C VAL A 84 12.68 -15.76 4.58
N VAL A 85 12.90 -14.73 5.40
CA VAL A 85 13.12 -13.37 4.91
C VAL A 85 14.53 -13.29 4.30
N VAL A 86 14.58 -13.12 2.99
CA VAL A 86 15.83 -13.06 2.20
C VAL A 86 16.22 -11.64 1.79
N GLY A 87 15.33 -10.67 1.97
CA GLY A 87 15.57 -9.27 1.67
C GLY A 87 14.59 -8.36 2.40
N GLU A 88 14.98 -7.10 2.57
CA GLU A 88 14.14 -6.05 3.16
C GLU A 88 14.28 -4.78 2.35
N PHE A 89 13.21 -4.00 2.27
CA PHE A 89 13.22 -2.73 1.57
C PHE A 89 12.38 -1.68 2.29
N LYS A 90 12.57 -0.42 1.93
CA LYS A 90 11.81 0.70 2.48
C LYS A 90 11.08 1.39 1.34
N ILE A 91 9.81 1.67 1.56
CA ILE A 91 9.02 2.59 0.77
C ILE A 91 9.05 3.91 1.55
N PRO A 92 9.64 4.98 1.00
CA PRO A 92 9.67 6.27 1.68
C PRO A 92 8.26 6.85 1.82
N THR A 93 8.09 7.77 2.76
CA THR A 93 6.87 8.58 2.85
C THR A 93 6.59 9.28 1.53
N GLY A 94 5.32 9.37 1.12
CA GLY A 94 4.92 10.03 -0.10
C GLY A 94 3.45 10.43 -0.12
N ARG A 95 3.00 10.94 -1.27
CA ARG A 95 1.65 11.46 -1.47
C ARG A 95 1.15 11.17 -2.88
N ALA A 96 -0.01 10.54 -2.99
CA ALA A 96 -0.76 10.41 -4.22
C ALA A 96 -1.80 11.54 -4.31
N ARG A 97 -1.71 12.33 -5.38
CA ARG A 97 -2.65 13.44 -5.64
C ARG A 97 -4.07 12.93 -5.90
N PRO A 98 -5.10 13.78 -5.84
CA PRO A 98 -6.47 13.36 -6.13
C PRO A 98 -6.58 12.75 -7.53
N ARG A 99 -7.27 11.61 -7.64
CA ARG A 99 -7.49 10.90 -8.91
C ARG A 99 -6.21 10.62 -9.70
N ALA A 100 -5.11 10.34 -9.00
CA ALA A 100 -3.81 10.12 -9.58
C ALA A 100 -3.13 8.87 -9.02
N THR A 101 -2.17 8.35 -9.76
CA THR A 101 -1.33 7.22 -9.35
C THR A 101 0.07 7.70 -9.07
N GLU A 102 0.58 7.45 -7.86
CA GLU A 102 1.96 7.71 -7.50
C GLU A 102 2.78 6.43 -7.71
N ARG A 103 3.93 6.52 -8.39
CA ARG A 103 4.78 5.36 -8.70
C ARG A 103 6.17 5.53 -8.10
N LEU A 104 6.63 4.52 -7.38
CA LEU A 104 7.96 4.48 -6.79
C LEU A 104 8.73 3.25 -7.27
N ASN A 105 9.98 3.47 -7.67
CA ASN A 105 10.90 2.38 -7.94
C ASN A 105 11.53 1.92 -6.62
N VAL A 106 11.39 0.63 -6.33
CA VAL A 106 11.90 -0.02 -5.15
C VAL A 106 12.96 -1.02 -5.57
N SER A 107 14.11 -0.96 -4.90
CA SER A 107 15.21 -1.89 -5.08
C SER A 107 15.41 -2.68 -3.78
N VAL A 108 15.56 -4.00 -3.89
CA VAL A 108 15.73 -4.92 -2.77
C VAL A 108 16.96 -5.76 -3.00
N GLU A 109 17.90 -5.74 -2.06
CA GLU A 109 18.99 -6.71 -2.05
C GLU A 109 18.50 -8.02 -1.45
N VAL A 110 18.73 -9.11 -2.17
CA VAL A 110 18.30 -10.46 -1.80
C VAL A 110 19.53 -11.34 -1.66
N SER A 111 19.62 -12.07 -0.54
CA SER A 111 20.72 -12.96 -0.23
C SER A 111 20.27 -14.28 0.38
N SER A 112 20.86 -15.38 -0.09
CA SER A 112 20.64 -16.71 0.46
C SER A 112 21.38 -16.96 1.79
N LEU A 113 22.23 -16.04 2.25
CA LEU A 113 22.91 -16.16 3.55
C LEU A 113 21.91 -16.29 4.71
N ARG A 114 20.68 -15.82 4.52
CA ARG A 114 19.59 -15.89 5.48
C ARG A 114 18.81 -17.21 5.42
N VAL A 115 19.02 -18.03 4.38
CA VAL A 115 18.31 -19.29 4.15
C VAL A 115 18.99 -20.43 4.91
N PRO A 116 18.32 -21.09 5.87
CA PRO A 116 18.87 -22.24 6.58
C PRO A 116 19.18 -23.39 5.62
N ASN A 117 20.29 -24.09 5.85
CA ASN A 117 20.78 -25.19 5.01
C ASN A 117 19.97 -26.50 5.16
N THR A 118 18.83 -26.48 5.84
CA THR A 118 18.02 -27.67 6.16
C THR A 118 16.88 -27.82 5.16
N THR A 119 17.04 -28.80 4.28
CA THR A 119 16.02 -29.31 3.37
C THR A 119 14.86 -29.94 4.14
N THR A 120 13.76 -29.20 4.31
CA THR A 120 12.41 -29.78 4.46
C THR A 120 11.37 -28.65 4.38
N PHE A 121 11.05 -28.20 3.17
CA PHE A 121 9.84 -27.41 2.93
C PHE A 121 8.64 -28.35 2.89
N HIS A 122 8.28 -28.89 4.06
CA HIS A 122 7.06 -29.65 4.26
C HIS A 122 5.97 -28.77 4.89
N LEU A 123 4.94 -28.55 4.06
CA LEU A 123 3.52 -28.46 4.37
C LEU A 123 2.86 -27.09 4.60
N LYS A 124 1.76 -26.99 3.83
CA LYS A 124 0.55 -26.18 3.95
C LYS A 124 0.73 -24.67 3.79
N GLN A 125 0.73 -24.34 2.50
CA GLN A 125 0.25 -23.09 1.94
C GLN A 125 -1.07 -22.64 2.60
N GLN A 126 -0.98 -21.64 3.47
CA GLN A 126 -2.08 -20.72 3.75
C GLN A 126 -1.53 -19.30 3.65
N TYR A 127 -1.32 -18.85 2.42
CA TYR A 127 -0.96 -17.47 2.13
C TYR A 127 -2.17 -16.59 2.41
N LYS A 128 -2.13 -15.86 3.53
CA LYS A 128 -2.74 -14.53 3.58
C LYS A 128 -1.73 -13.57 2.96
N PHE A 129 -1.76 -13.54 1.64
CA PHE A 129 -0.93 -12.69 0.79
C PHE A 129 -1.25 -11.23 1.12
N TRP A 130 -0.31 -10.57 1.80
CA TRP A 130 -0.23 -9.12 2.04
C TRP A 130 -1.52 -8.44 2.52
N ASP A 131 -1.74 -8.40 3.83
CA ASP A 131 -2.64 -7.43 4.44
C ASP A 131 -1.84 -6.14 4.66
N PHE A 132 -1.73 -5.30 3.62
CA PHE A 132 -1.31 -3.91 3.82
C PHE A 132 -2.41 -3.21 4.61
N ARG A 133 -2.34 -3.31 5.94
CA ARG A 133 -3.09 -2.43 6.81
C ARG A 133 -2.46 -1.04 6.69
N ALA A 134 -2.91 -0.29 5.69
CA ALA A 134 -2.81 1.16 5.74
C ALA A 134 -3.69 1.58 6.92
N GLU A 135 -3.11 1.63 8.12
CA GLU A 135 -3.74 2.36 9.20
C GLU A 135 -3.78 3.81 8.77
N GLN A 136 -4.97 4.24 8.35
CA GLN A 136 -5.31 5.62 8.18
C GLN A 136 -5.62 6.16 9.58
N PRO A 137 -4.77 6.98 10.22
CA PRO A 137 -5.27 7.88 11.23
C PRO A 137 -6.26 8.83 10.55
N CYS A 138 -7.44 8.92 11.16
CA CYS A 138 -8.55 9.77 10.72
C CYS A 138 -8.14 11.24 10.58
#